data_AF-A0A183AXT2-F1
#
_entry.id   AF-A0A183AXT2-F1
#
_cell.length_a   1.000
_cell.length_b   1.000
_cell.length_c   1.000
_cell.angle_alpha   90.00
_cell.angle_beta   90.00
_cell.angle_gamma   90.00
#
_symmetry.space_group_name_H-M   'P 1'
#
loop_
_entity.id
_entity.type
_entity.pdbx_description
1 polymer ?
#
loop_
_entity_poly.entity_id
_entity_poly.type
_entity_poly.pdbx_seq_one_letter_code
_entity_poly.pdbx_strand_id
1 'polypeptide(L)'
;MWVLQGSITLHTNNDKPITSHLQHLVVQCFVSVGGMKKPTVALDLDGEPVFLKGRVLPHGQRKSVLKALQKMKKDGVISKVESSAWATPIVVALRSDGRTPRIYGYHRLTLNPRLRRCAATTMESEDFMQTLQG
;
A
#
# COMPACT_ATOMS: atom_id res chain seq x y z
N MET A 1 2.55 -1.06 -28.79
CA MET A 1 1.18 -0.93 -28.25
C MET A 1 1.30 -0.75 -26.73
N TRP A 2 1.19 0.48 -26.21
CA TRP A 2 1.58 0.83 -24.84
C TRP A 2 0.37 0.87 -23.91
N VAL A 3 0.34 0.03 -22.86
CA VAL A 3 -0.68 0.06 -21.80
C VAL A 3 -0.05 0.64 -20.54
N LEU A 4 -0.64 1.72 -20.01
CA LEU A 4 -0.25 2.31 -18.73
C LEU A 4 -0.68 1.37 -17.59
N GLN A 5 0.18 0.41 -17.24
CA GLN A 5 0.01 -0.48 -16.10
C GLN A 5 0.79 0.06 -14.90
N GLY A 6 0.17 0.97 -14.15
CA GLY A 6 0.62 1.31 -12.80
C GLY A 6 -0.03 0.35 -11.81
N SER A 7 0.55 -0.83 -11.61
CA SER A 7 0.25 -1.68 -10.45
C SER A 7 1.24 -1.36 -9.34
N ILE A 8 0.75 -1.10 -8.13
CA ILE A 8 1.60 -1.06 -6.94
C ILE A 8 1.70 -2.51 -6.46
N THR A 9 2.93 -2.98 -6.43
CA THR A 9 3.28 -4.39 -6.25
C THR A 9 3.95 -4.54 -4.89
N LEU A 10 3.47 -5.48 -4.07
CA LEU A 10 4.03 -5.74 -2.73
C LEU A 10 4.99 -6.94 -2.79
N HIS A 11 6.02 -6.98 -1.95
CA HIS A 11 7.06 -8.03 -1.98
C HIS A 11 6.91 -9.03 -0.84
N THR A 12 7.03 -10.33 -1.14
CA THR A 12 7.28 -11.38 -0.13
C THR A 12 8.76 -11.72 -0.09
N ASN A 13 9.30 -12.03 1.10
CA ASN A 13 10.61 -12.68 1.19
C ASN A 13 10.40 -14.19 1.01
N ASN A 14 10.95 -14.78 -0.05
CA ASN A 14 10.82 -16.20 -0.37
C ASN A 14 12.10 -17.01 -0.05
N ASP A 15 13.01 -16.52 0.79
CA ASP A 15 14.32 -17.15 1.00
C ASP A 15 14.30 -18.42 1.90
N LYS A 16 13.14 -19.00 2.21
CA LYS A 16 13.06 -20.24 3.02
C LYS A 16 12.09 -21.27 2.42
N PRO A 17 12.44 -22.57 2.42
CA PRO A 17 11.57 -23.62 1.92
C PRO A 17 10.29 -23.69 2.78
N ILE A 18 9.16 -23.80 2.09
CA ILE A 18 7.82 -23.70 2.66
C ILE A 18 7.58 -24.90 3.58
N THR A 19 7.61 -24.65 4.88
CA THR A 19 6.88 -25.47 5.85
C THR A 19 6.10 -24.53 6.78
N SER A 20 4.77 -24.72 6.77
CA SER A 20 3.73 -24.11 7.59
C SER A 20 3.41 -22.60 7.44
N HIS A 21 2.48 -22.32 6.52
CA HIS A 21 1.30 -21.44 6.67
C HIS A 21 1.42 -19.91 6.84
N LEU A 22 2.62 -19.31 6.95
CA LEU A 22 2.74 -17.85 7.06
C LEU A 22 3.67 -17.26 6.00
N GLN A 23 3.14 -16.40 5.13
CA GLN A 23 3.92 -15.66 4.14
C GLN A 23 4.19 -14.24 4.67
N HIS A 24 5.45 -13.92 4.93
CA HIS A 24 5.84 -12.57 5.36
C HIS A 24 5.90 -11.63 4.16
N LEU A 25 5.00 -10.65 4.13
CA LEU A 25 5.04 -9.56 3.17
C LEU A 25 5.81 -8.39 3.79
N VAL A 26 6.92 -8.02 3.16
CA VAL A 26 7.70 -6.85 3.55
C VAL A 26 7.17 -5.66 2.77
N VAL A 27 6.40 -4.82 3.46
CA VAL A 27 5.97 -3.53 2.92
C VAL A 27 6.97 -2.49 3.37
N GLN A 28 7.90 -2.15 2.48
CA GLN A 28 8.73 -0.98 2.69
C GLN A 28 7.86 0.25 2.38
N CYS A 29 7.39 0.93 3.42
CA CYS A 29 6.56 2.10 3.28
C CYS A 29 7.46 3.31 3.02
N PHE A 30 7.51 3.82 1.80
CA PHE A 30 8.24 5.03 1.44
C PHE A 30 7.17 6.13 1.28
N VAL A 31 7.02 7.20 2.07
CA VAL A 31 7.83 8.40 2.41
C VAL A 31 7.19 9.00 3.68
N SER A 32 7.98 9.49 4.64
CA SER A 32 7.46 10.36 5.71
C SER A 32 7.93 11.77 5.36
N VAL A 33 6.99 12.69 5.23
CA VAL A 33 7.34 14.11 5.19
C VAL A 33 7.58 14.50 6.65
N GLY A 34 8.85 14.70 7.05
CA GLY A 34 9.18 15.15 8.42
C GLY A 34 10.32 14.44 9.17
N GLY A 35 11.23 13.73 8.52
CA GLY A 35 12.49 13.28 9.15
C GLY A 35 12.39 12.11 10.14
N MET A 36 11.20 11.54 10.37
CA MET A 36 11.06 10.34 11.21
C MET A 36 11.71 9.12 10.56
N LYS A 37 12.62 8.45 11.30
CA LYS A 37 13.17 7.13 10.94
C LYS A 37 12.03 6.12 10.88
N LYS A 38 11.99 5.33 9.81
CA LYS A 38 10.89 4.39 9.59
C LYS A 38 11.25 2.99 10.05
N PRO A 39 10.37 2.32 10.81
CA PRO A 39 10.52 0.90 11.04
C PRO A 39 10.18 0.14 9.76
N THR A 40 11.01 -0.84 9.42
CA THR A 40 10.60 -1.91 8.52
C THR A 40 9.57 -2.75 9.26
N VAL A 41 8.38 -2.89 8.71
CA VAL A 41 7.31 -3.69 9.30
C VAL A 41 7.14 -4.96 8.47
N ALA A 42 7.30 -6.11 9.12
CA ALA A 42 6.89 -7.39 8.56
C ALA A 42 5.39 -7.56 8.81
N LEU A 43 4.63 -7.81 7.75
CA LEU A 43 3.21 -8.15 7.87
C LEU A 43 3.09 -9.67 7.93
N ASP A 44 2.33 -10.14 8.91
CA ASP A 44 1.98 -11.55 9.04
C ASP A 44 0.66 -11.80 8.29
N LEU A 45 0.71 -12.67 7.29
CA LEU A 45 -0.39 -12.94 6.37
C LEU A 45 -0.79 -14.41 6.39
N ASP A 46 -2.09 -14.66 6.49
CA ASP A 46 -2.70 -15.98 6.38
C ASP A 46 -3.17 -16.27 4.95
N GLY A 47 -2.68 -17.39 4.40
CA GLY A 47 -3.08 -17.93 3.11
C GLY A 47 -2.33 -17.34 1.91
N GLU A 48 -2.84 -17.65 0.71
CA GLU A 48 -2.09 -17.45 -0.53
C GLU A 48 -2.10 -16.01 -1.07
N PRO A 49 -1.07 -15.61 -1.84
CA PRO A 49 -1.01 -14.34 -2.54
C PRO A 49 -2.19 -14.09 -3.45
N VAL A 50 -2.62 -12.82 -3.48
CA VAL A 50 -3.68 -12.37 -4.37
C VAL A 50 -3.12 -11.37 -5.38
N PHE A 51 -3.23 -11.72 -6.67
CA PHE A 51 -2.90 -10.85 -7.79
C PHE A 51 -4.17 -10.39 -8.49
N LEU A 52 -4.50 -9.10 -8.35
CA LEU A 52 -5.63 -8.49 -9.05
C LEU A 52 -5.14 -7.57 -10.18
N LYS A 53 -5.77 -7.72 -11.35
CA LYS A 53 -5.48 -6.86 -12.52
C LYS A 53 -5.85 -5.39 -12.23
N GLY A 54 -5.04 -4.48 -12.75
CA GLY A 54 -5.28 -3.04 -12.67
C GLY A 54 -6.59 -2.62 -13.35
N ARG A 55 -7.26 -1.61 -12.77
CA ARG A 55 -8.47 -1.02 -13.35
C ARG A 55 -8.13 -0.11 -14.52
N VAL A 56 -9.02 -0.05 -15.50
CA VAL A 56 -8.89 0.89 -16.62
C VAL A 56 -9.14 2.31 -16.10
N LEU A 57 -8.19 3.23 -16.34
CA LEU A 57 -8.36 4.63 -16.00
C LEU A 57 -9.15 5.36 -17.09
N PRO A 58 -10.13 6.21 -16.72
CA PRO A 58 -10.77 7.13 -17.63
C PRO A 58 -9.74 7.98 -18.38
N HIS A 59 -9.99 8.24 -19.67
CA HIS A 59 -9.02 8.90 -20.54
C HIS A 59 -8.48 10.22 -19.95
N GLY A 60 -9.36 11.08 -19.44
CA GLY A 60 -8.99 12.38 -18.87
C GLY A 60 -8.08 12.30 -17.62
N GLN A 61 -8.09 11.19 -16.89
CA GLN A 61 -7.30 11.02 -15.67
C GLN A 61 -5.91 10.42 -15.93
N ARG A 62 -5.69 9.77 -17.08
CA ARG A 62 -4.44 9.02 -17.36
C ARG A 62 -3.19 9.88 -17.20
N LYS A 63 -3.20 11.09 -17.76
CA LYS A 63 -2.05 12.00 -17.74
C LYS A 63 -1.71 12.49 -16.33
N SER A 64 -2.72 12.88 -15.55
CA SER A 64 -2.51 13.38 -14.19
C SER A 64 -2.06 12.26 -13.25
N VAL A 65 -2.66 11.07 -13.37
CA VAL A 65 -2.27 9.88 -12.59
C VAL A 65 -0.85 9.47 -12.90
N LEU A 66 -0.45 9.43 -14.18
CA LEU A 66 0.91 9.10 -14.58
C LEU A 66 1.93 10.09 -13.97
N LYS A 67 1.63 11.41 -14.03
CA LYS A 67 2.49 12.44 -13.44
C LYS A 67 2.64 12.26 -11.93
N ALA A 68 1.56 11.91 -11.23
CA ALA A 68 1.59 11.63 -9.80
C ALA A 68 2.41 10.37 -9.47
N LEU A 69 2.26 9.28 -10.23
CA LEU A 69 3.09 8.07 -10.07
C LEU A 69 4.57 8.34 -10.34
N GLN A 70 4.90 9.12 -11.38
CA GLN A 70 6.28 9.51 -11.66
C GLN A 70 6.88 10.36 -10.54
N LYS A 71 6.11 11.30 -9.99
CA LYS A 71 6.53 12.07 -8.82
C LYS A 71 6.77 11.15 -7.62
N MET A 72 5.83 10.25 -7.32
CA MET A 72 5.98 9.25 -6.27
C MET A 72 7.25 8.40 -6.45
N LYS A 73 7.55 7.96 -7.67
CA LYS A 73 8.79 7.24 -7.98
C LYS A 73 10.03 8.09 -7.73
N LYS A 74 10.03 9.35 -8.19
CA LYS A 74 11.14 10.29 -8.00
C LYS A 74 11.38 10.59 -6.52
N ASP A 75 10.31 10.76 -5.76
CA ASP A 75 10.33 11.04 -4.32
C ASP A 75 10.66 9.76 -3.50
N GLY A 76 10.89 8.63 -4.16
CA GLY A 76 11.20 7.34 -3.55
C GLY A 76 10.01 6.66 -2.89
N VAL A 77 8.78 7.16 -3.05
CA VAL A 77 7.52 6.59 -2.51
C VAL A 77 7.24 5.19 -3.05
N ILE A 78 7.52 4.98 -4.33
CA ILE A 78 7.30 3.71 -5.01
C ILE A 78 8.51 3.37 -5.86
N SER A 79 8.80 2.08 -6.01
CA SER A 79 9.82 1.55 -6.90
C SER A 79 9.19 0.66 -7.96
N LYS A 80 9.90 0.48 -9.08
CA LYS A 80 9.52 -0.55 -10.06
C LYS A 80 9.97 -1.90 -9.52
N VAL A 81 9.15 -2.92 -9.74
CA VAL A 81 9.45 -4.33 -9.46
C VAL A 81 9.38 -5.12 -10.76
N GLU A 82 10.24 -6.12 -10.94
CA GLU A 82 10.22 -6.98 -12.12
C GLU A 82 9.06 -8.00 -12.08
N SER A 83 8.79 -8.62 -10.92
CA SER A 83 7.65 -9.53 -10.74
C SER A 83 7.18 -9.61 -9.28
N SER A 84 5.93 -10.04 -9.06
CA SER A 84 5.42 -10.37 -7.73
C SER A 84 4.16 -11.23 -7.81
N ALA A 85 3.98 -12.06 -6.77
CA ALA A 85 2.77 -12.81 -6.53
C ALA A 85 1.60 -11.95 -6.00
N TRP A 86 1.87 -10.74 -5.49
CA TRP A 86 0.86 -9.82 -4.96
C TRP A 86 0.66 -8.61 -5.87
N ALA A 87 -0.58 -8.31 -6.21
CA ALA A 87 -0.92 -7.07 -6.91
C ALA A 87 -2.29 -6.55 -6.49
N THR A 88 -2.36 -5.25 -6.26
CA THR A 88 -3.60 -4.56 -5.90
C THR A 88 -3.89 -3.47 -6.93
N PRO A 89 -5.14 -3.35 -7.44
CA PRO A 89 -5.47 -2.29 -8.36
C PRO A 89 -5.42 -0.93 -7.65
N ILE A 90 -4.99 0.09 -8.39
CA ILE A 90 -5.05 1.47 -7.91
C ILE A 90 -6.47 2.02 -7.97
N VAL A 91 -6.80 2.86 -7.00
CA VAL A 91 -8.01 3.68 -6.96
C VAL A 91 -7.57 5.14 -7.00
N VAL A 92 -8.26 5.93 -7.84
CA VAL A 92 -7.95 7.34 -8.02
C VAL A 92 -9.15 8.16 -7.56
N ALA A 93 -8.91 9.07 -6.62
CA ALA A 93 -9.85 10.10 -6.24
C ALA A 93 -9.26 11.46 -6.61
N LEU A 94 -10.10 12.45 -6.91
CA LEU A 94 -9.63 13.82 -7.12
C LEU A 94 -9.67 14.58 -5.80
N ARG A 95 -8.71 15.48 -5.60
CA ARG A 95 -8.81 16.49 -4.54
C ARG A 95 -9.99 17.43 -4.83
N SER A 96 -10.34 18.26 -3.84
CA SER A 96 -11.35 19.32 -3.99
C SER A 96 -11.08 20.29 -5.15
N ASP A 97 -9.83 20.41 -5.59
CA ASP A 97 -9.43 21.20 -6.77
C ASP A 97 -9.87 20.58 -8.12
N GLY A 98 -10.40 19.35 -8.11
CA GLY A 98 -10.84 18.62 -9.29
C GLY A 98 -9.74 18.22 -10.27
N ARG A 99 -8.46 18.48 -9.95
CA ARG A 99 -7.33 18.31 -10.88
C ARG A 99 -6.26 17.38 -10.35
N THR A 100 -6.01 17.42 -9.05
CA THR A 100 -4.91 16.68 -8.43
C THR A 100 -5.40 15.30 -8.00
N PRO A 101 -4.84 14.20 -8.55
CA PRO A 101 -5.23 12.86 -8.16
C PRO A 101 -4.61 12.47 -6.80
N ARG A 102 -5.41 11.80 -5.96
CA ARG A 102 -4.99 10.99 -4.84
C ARG A 102 -5.06 9.53 -5.25
N ILE A 103 -3.93 8.84 -5.18
CA ILE A 103 -3.80 7.44 -5.59
C ILE A 103 -3.79 6.58 -4.33
N TYR A 104 -4.62 5.55 -4.31
CA TYR A 104 -4.75 4.58 -3.22
C TYR A 104 -4.60 3.16 -3.74
N GLY A 105 -4.15 2.24 -2.90
CA GLY A 105 -4.24 0.80 -3.16
C GLY A 105 -5.59 0.25 -2.67
N TYR A 106 -6.26 -0.57 -3.49
CA TYR A 106 -7.51 -1.25 -3.12
C TYR A 106 -7.29 -2.50 -2.24
N HIS A 107 -6.79 -2.32 -1.02
CA HIS A 107 -6.38 -3.44 -0.17
C HIS A 107 -7.53 -4.30 0.40
N ARG A 108 -8.79 -3.87 0.23
CA ARG A 108 -9.96 -4.54 0.76
C ARG A 108 -10.12 -5.99 0.30
N LEU A 109 -9.74 -6.30 -0.94
CA LEU A 109 -9.86 -7.66 -1.52
C LEU A 109 -8.51 -8.39 -1.63
N THR A 110 -7.41 -7.78 -1.19
CA THR A 110 -6.08 -8.36 -1.31
C THR A 110 -5.45 -8.54 0.07
N LEU A 111 -4.88 -7.48 0.61
CA LEU A 111 -4.08 -7.52 1.83
C LEU A 111 -4.96 -7.66 3.09
N ASN A 112 -6.04 -6.88 3.19
CA ASN A 112 -6.80 -6.77 4.44
C ASN A 112 -7.41 -8.09 4.94
N PRO A 113 -8.01 -8.95 4.10
CA PRO A 113 -8.55 -10.23 4.55
C PRO A 113 -7.47 -11.25 4.97
N ARG A 114 -6.22 -11.00 4.57
CA ARG A 114 -5.08 -11.88 4.79
C ARG A 114 -4.25 -11.45 6.01
N LEU A 115 -4.35 -10.18 6.41
CA LEU A 115 -3.64 -9.66 7.57
C LEU A 115 -4.10 -10.35 8.84
N ARG A 116 -3.16 -10.96 9.57
CA ARG A 116 -3.42 -11.39 10.94
C ARG A 116 -3.72 -10.16 11.79
N ARG A 117 -4.80 -10.26 12.58
CA ARG A 117 -5.26 -9.18 13.44
C ARG A 117 -4.25 -8.98 14.57
N CYS A 118 -3.37 -8.00 14.43
CA CYS A 118 -2.66 -7.44 15.58
C CYS A 118 -3.65 -6.55 16.34
N ALA A 119 -3.99 -6.91 17.57
CA ALA A 119 -4.72 -6.02 18.46
C ALA A 119 -3.78 -4.85 18.82
N ALA A 120 -4.01 -3.70 18.23
CA ALA A 120 -3.42 -2.46 18.73
C ALA A 120 -4.27 -2.04 19.92
N THR A 121 -3.69 -2.02 21.12
CA THR A 121 -4.27 -1.35 22.29
C THR A 121 -4.12 0.15 22.09
N THR A 122 -4.94 0.72 21.21
CA THR A 122 -5.22 2.15 21.29
C THR A 122 -6.01 2.37 22.56
N MET A 123 -5.50 3.23 23.43
CA MET A 123 -6.22 3.73 24.59
C MET A 123 -7.56 4.31 24.13
N GLU A 124 -8.64 4.00 24.85
CA GLU A 124 -9.94 4.59 24.57
C GLU A 124 -9.85 6.11 24.70
N SER A 125 -10.66 6.83 23.94
CA SER A 125 -10.61 8.31 23.93
C SER A 125 -10.82 8.89 25.33
N GLU A 126 -11.66 8.25 26.13
CA GLU A 126 -12.00 8.60 27.49
C GLU A 126 -10.78 8.48 28.41
N ASP A 127 -10.06 7.37 28.32
CA ASP A 127 -8.84 7.12 29.11
C ASP A 127 -7.73 8.12 28.74
N PHE A 128 -7.59 8.44 27.44
CA PHE A 128 -6.66 9.47 27.00
C PHE A 128 -7.02 10.84 27.58
N MET A 129 -8.30 11.22 27.54
CA MET A 129 -8.76 12.52 28.06
C MET A 129 -8.57 12.64 29.57
N GLN A 130 -8.71 11.54 30.33
CA GLN A 130 -8.44 11.53 31.77
C GLN A 130 -6.97 11.83 32.09
N THR A 131 -6.02 11.33 31.28
CA THR A 131 -4.58 11.61 31.49
C THR A 131 -4.18 13.08 31.29
N LEU A 132 -5.00 13.87 30.60
CA LEU A 132 -4.73 15.29 30.32
C LEU A 132 -5.29 16.26 31.38
N GLN A 133 -6.13 15.79 32.29
CA GLN A 133 -6.77 16.62 33.32
C GLN A 133 -5.93 16.75 34.62
N GLY A 134 -4.63 16.48 34.54
CA GLY A 134 -3.66 16.64 35.64
C GLY A 134 -3.06 18.03 35.75
#